data_AF-A0A3C0B8V6-F1
#
_entry.id   AF-A0A3C0B8V6-F1
#
_cell.length_a   1.000
_cell.length_b   1.000
_cell.length_c   1.000
_cell.angle_alpha   90.00
_cell.angle_beta   90.00
_cell.angle_gamma   90.00
#
_symmetry.space_group_name_H-M   'P 1'
#
loop_
_entity.id
_entity.type
_entity.pdbx_description
1 polymer ?
#
loop_
_entity_poly.entity_id
_entity_poly.type
_entity_poly.pdbx_seq_one_letter_code
_entity_poly.pdbx_strand_id
1 'polypeptide(L)'
;EPMVLPARIPNLLVNGASGIAVGMATNMPPHNLSEVVDGTIAYIDNKEISVNELMKFIKAPDFPTGGFIYGYEGVKEAFESGRGRIVMRGESKIEINHSHETIIFNS
;
A
#
# COMPACT_ATOMS: atom_id res chain seq x y z
N GLU A 1 4.98 8.04 -31.18
CA GLU A 1 4.87 6.99 -30.14
C GLU A 1 3.42 6.86 -29.66
N PRO A 2 3.02 5.70 -29.09
CA PRO A 2 1.70 5.54 -28.50
C PRO A 2 1.54 6.42 -27.25
N MET A 3 0.38 7.07 -27.10
CA MET A 3 0.10 7.94 -25.94
C MET A 3 -0.13 7.16 -24.64
N VAL A 4 -0.61 5.92 -24.74
CA VAL A 4 -0.81 5.00 -23.61
C VAL A 4 -0.46 3.59 -24.04
N LEU A 5 0.03 2.78 -23.10
CA LEU A 5 0.26 1.36 -23.33
C LEU A 5 -0.99 0.56 -22.91
N PRO A 6 -1.30 -0.56 -23.58
CA PRO A 6 -2.30 -1.50 -23.10
C PRO A 6 -1.86 -2.06 -21.74
N ALA A 7 -2.49 -1.59 -20.65
CA ALA A 7 -2.24 -2.10 -19.32
C ALA A 7 -3.10 -3.34 -19.08
N ARG A 8 -2.49 -4.53 -19.14
CA ARG A 8 -3.18 -5.81 -18.85
C ARG A 8 -3.42 -6.05 -17.36
N ILE A 9 -2.73 -5.28 -16.52
CA ILE A 9 -2.83 -5.31 -15.07
C ILE A 9 -2.99 -3.87 -14.55
N PRO A 10 -3.60 -3.68 -13.36
CA PRO A 10 -3.79 -2.36 -12.73
C PRO A 10 -2.46 -1.78 -12.20
N ASN A 11 -1.56 -1.43 -13.13
CA ASN A 11 -0.16 -1.10 -12.86
C ASN A 11 0.03 0.08 -11.90
N LEU A 12 -0.88 1.07 -11.95
CA LEU A 12 -0.80 2.28 -11.13
C LEU A 12 -0.85 1.95 -9.62
N LEU A 13 -1.75 1.06 -9.20
CA LEU A 13 -1.86 0.67 -7.79
C LEU A 13 -0.80 -0.34 -7.39
N VAL A 14 -0.48 -1.28 -8.29
CA VAL A 14 0.50 -2.34 -8.03
C VAL A 14 1.89 -1.75 -7.77
N ASN A 15 2.34 -0.84 -8.63
CA ASN A 15 3.67 -0.24 -8.49
C ASN A 15 3.67 1.08 -7.73
N GLY A 16 2.49 1.70 -7.54
CA GLY A 16 2.40 3.05 -7.03
C GLY A 16 2.91 4.10 -8.04
N ALA A 17 3.01 5.34 -7.57
CA ALA A 17 3.52 6.46 -8.33
C ALA A 17 4.05 7.55 -7.39
N SER A 18 5.24 8.07 -7.64
CA SER A 18 5.78 9.21 -6.90
C SER A 18 6.27 10.27 -7.87
N GLY A 19 5.96 11.54 -7.60
CA GLY A 19 6.32 12.63 -8.48
C GLY A 19 5.97 14.00 -7.93
N ILE A 20 6.79 14.98 -8.28
CA ILE A 20 6.59 16.39 -7.91
C ILE A 20 6.46 17.20 -9.21
N ALA A 21 5.41 17.99 -9.30
CA ALA A 21 5.19 18.94 -10.39
C ALA A 21 4.99 20.35 -9.82
N VAL A 22 4.72 21.33 -10.69
CA VAL A 22 4.55 22.72 -10.26
C VAL A 22 3.19 22.89 -9.58
N GLY A 23 3.21 23.09 -8.26
CA GLY A 23 2.01 23.28 -7.44
C GLY A 23 1.30 22.00 -7.01
N MET A 24 1.83 20.81 -7.35
CA MET A 24 1.24 19.52 -6.97
C MET A 24 2.30 18.44 -6.75
N ALA A 25 1.96 17.43 -5.96
CA ALA A 25 2.78 16.24 -5.76
C ALA A 25 1.88 15.00 -5.67
N THR A 26 2.42 13.86 -6.09
CA THR A 26 1.79 12.54 -5.96
C THR A 26 2.73 11.60 -5.22
N ASN A 27 2.15 10.77 -4.36
CA ASN A 27 2.86 9.70 -3.68
C ASN A 27 1.86 8.57 -3.35
N MET A 28 1.71 7.64 -4.28
CA MET A 28 0.87 6.45 -4.16
C MET A 28 1.76 5.25 -3.82
N PRO A 29 1.51 4.53 -2.73
CA PRO A 29 2.31 3.37 -2.35
C PRO A 29 1.94 2.13 -3.19
N PRO A 30 2.86 1.15 -3.30
CA PRO A 30 2.61 -0.10 -4.00
C PRO A 30 1.59 -0.99 -3.26
N HIS A 31 0.94 -1.88 -4.00
CA HIS A 31 -0.05 -2.82 -3.47
C HIS A 31 0.15 -4.21 -4.07
N ASN A 32 -0.32 -5.22 -3.35
CA ASN A 32 -0.23 -6.59 -3.79
C ASN A 32 -1.03 -6.84 -5.07
N LEU A 33 -0.43 -7.46 -6.08
CA LEU A 33 -1.07 -7.69 -7.37
C LEU A 33 -2.36 -8.51 -7.25
N SER A 34 -2.36 -9.58 -6.46
CA SER A 34 -3.52 -10.45 -6.28
C SER A 34 -4.66 -9.68 -5.62
N GLU A 35 -4.37 -8.92 -4.56
CA GLU A 35 -5.38 -8.09 -3.87
C GLU A 35 -6.02 -7.06 -4.80
N VAL A 36 -5.22 -6.37 -5.62
CA VAL A 36 -5.74 -5.36 -6.56
C VAL A 36 -6.58 -6.02 -7.66
N VAL A 37 -6.17 -7.18 -8.17
CA VAL A 37 -6.95 -7.93 -9.16
C VAL A 37 -8.28 -8.40 -8.57
N ASP A 38 -8.28 -8.96 -7.36
CA ASP A 38 -9.49 -9.41 -6.67
C ASP A 38 -10.45 -8.25 -6.39
N GLY A 39 -9.92 -7.10 -5.92
CA GLY A 39 -10.72 -5.88 -5.74
C GLY A 39 -11.28 -5.34 -7.06
N THR A 40 -10.52 -5.45 -8.15
CA THR A 40 -10.99 -5.06 -9.49
C THR A 40 -12.13 -5.96 -9.97
N ILE A 41 -12.01 -7.27 -9.76
CA ILE A 41 -13.08 -8.25 -10.07
C ILE A 41 -14.33 -7.94 -9.24
N ALA A 42 -14.17 -7.72 -7.93
CA ALA A 42 -15.28 -7.35 -7.05
C ALA A 42 -16.02 -6.08 -7.51
N TYR A 43 -15.28 -5.08 -8.00
CA TYR A 43 -15.86 -3.86 -8.59
C TYR A 43 -16.50 -4.07 -9.97
N ILE A 44 -16.07 -5.08 -10.73
CA ILE A 44 -16.73 -5.48 -11.97
C ILE A 44 -18.08 -6.13 -11.66
N ASP A 45 -18.11 -7.02 -10.68
CA ASP A 45 -19.31 -7.77 -10.28
C ASP A 45 -20.35 -6.88 -9.57
N ASN A 46 -19.89 -5.91 -8.78
CA ASN A 46 -20.74 -4.93 -8.11
C ASN A 46 -20.17 -3.51 -8.26
N LYS A 47 -20.79 -2.70 -9.12
CA LYS A 47 -20.39 -1.30 -9.36
C LYS A 47 -20.69 -0.36 -8.19
N GLU A 48 -21.58 -0.76 -7.29
CA GLU A 48 -21.97 0.00 -6.09
C GLU A 48 -21.20 -0.44 -4.84
N ILE A 49 -20.19 -1.31 -4.99
CA ILE A 49 -19.35 -1.75 -3.87
C ILE A 49 -18.67 -0.54 -3.21
N SER A 50 -18.78 -0.45 -1.89
CA SER A 50 -18.23 0.67 -1.14
C SER A 50 -16.71 0.53 -0.97
N VAL A 51 -16.03 1.65 -0.66
CA VAL A 51 -14.59 1.64 -0.33
C VAL A 51 -14.31 0.68 0.84
N ASN A 52 -15.14 0.71 1.89
CA ASN A 52 -15.00 -0.19 3.04
C ASN A 52 -15.13 -1.68 2.67
N GLU A 53 -15.89 -2.02 1.63
CA GLU A 53 -15.98 -3.40 1.12
C GLU A 53 -14.79 -3.75 0.22
N LEU A 54 -14.33 -2.81 -0.62
CA LEU A 54 -13.11 -2.99 -1.42
C LEU A 54 -11.88 -3.21 -0.54
N MET A 55 -11.83 -2.58 0.63
CA MET A 55 -10.77 -2.76 1.63
C MET A 55 -10.67 -4.18 2.20
N LYS A 56 -11.70 -5.02 2.03
CA LYS A 56 -11.63 -6.44 2.37
C LYS A 56 -10.75 -7.23 1.39
N PHE A 57 -10.63 -6.73 0.16
CA PHE A 57 -9.77 -7.29 -0.89
C PHE A 57 -8.40 -6.61 -0.88
N ILE A 58 -8.38 -5.27 -0.94
CA ILE A 58 -7.16 -4.45 -0.95
C ILE A 58 -6.93 -3.92 0.46
N LYS A 59 -6.17 -4.66 1.27
CA LYS A 59 -6.15 -4.45 2.72
C LYS A 59 -5.36 -3.21 3.10
N ALA A 60 -4.14 -3.11 2.59
CA ALA A 60 -3.20 -2.04 2.86
C ALA A 60 -2.11 -2.04 1.78
N PRO A 61 -1.26 -1.02 1.72
CA PRO A 61 -0.09 -1.05 0.85
C PRO A 61 0.84 -2.21 1.18
N ASP A 62 1.43 -2.78 0.13
CA ASP A 62 2.37 -3.90 0.20
C ASP A 62 3.73 -3.41 -0.28
N PHE A 63 4.58 -3.06 0.69
CA PHE A 63 5.90 -2.51 0.39
C PHE A 63 6.87 -3.66 0.07
N PRO A 64 7.67 -3.56 -1.01
CA PRO A 64 8.61 -4.62 -1.38
C PRO A 64 9.70 -4.86 -0.32
N THR A 65 9.90 -3.91 0.59
CA THR A 65 10.81 -3.99 1.74
C THR A 65 10.16 -4.60 2.99
N GLY A 66 8.89 -5.02 2.92
CA GLY A 66 8.13 -5.48 4.08
C GLY A 66 7.97 -4.40 5.15
N GLY A 67 8.02 -4.82 6.41
CA GLY A 67 7.79 -3.97 7.59
C GLY A 67 6.33 -3.98 8.07
N PHE A 68 6.07 -3.20 9.12
CA PHE A 68 4.75 -3.12 9.75
C PHE A 68 4.12 -1.75 9.56
N ILE A 69 2.86 -1.73 9.15
CA ILE A 69 2.03 -0.53 9.19
C ILE A 69 1.52 -0.34 10.62
N TYR A 70 1.83 0.82 11.19
CA TYR A 70 1.38 1.21 12.51
C TYR A 70 0.12 2.06 12.43
N GLY A 71 -1.00 1.46 12.84
CA GLY A 71 -2.32 2.09 12.79
C GLY A 71 -2.98 1.97 11.41
N TYR A 72 -4.23 1.52 11.40
CA TYR A 72 -4.99 1.28 10.17
C TYR A 72 -5.77 2.50 9.68
N GLU A 73 -5.97 3.50 10.55
CA GLU A 73 -6.79 4.67 10.28
C GLU A 73 -6.26 5.50 9.11
N GLY A 74 -4.93 5.68 9.03
CA GLY A 74 -4.30 6.41 7.92
C GLY A 74 -4.39 5.67 6.58
N VAL A 75 -4.49 4.35 6.58
CA VAL A 75 -4.74 3.55 5.37
C VAL A 75 -6.17 3.79 4.89
N LYS A 76 -7.14 3.73 5.81
CA LYS A 76 -8.55 4.00 5.50
C LYS A 76 -8.75 5.40 4.95
N GLU A 77 -8.19 6.41 5.60
CA GLU A 77 -8.27 7.80 5.16
C GLU A 77 -7.67 7.98 3.74
N ALA A 78 -6.54 7.32 3.48
CA ALA A 78 -5.90 7.34 2.16
C ALA A 78 -6.78 6.73 1.07
N PHE A 79 -7.49 5.64 1.36
CA PHE A 79 -8.41 5.01 0.39
C PHE A 79 -9.70 5.82 0.19
N GLU A 80 -10.25 6.43 1.23
CA GLU A 80 -11.50 7.19 1.13
C GLU A 80 -11.30 8.58 0.51
N SER A 81 -10.17 9.25 0.81
CA SER A 81 -9.96 10.66 0.44
C SER A 81 -8.82 10.88 -0.58
N GLY A 82 -8.01 9.84 -0.86
CA GLY A 82 -6.76 9.97 -1.61
C GLY A 82 -5.63 10.64 -0.82
N ARG A 83 -5.84 10.94 0.47
CA ARG A 83 -4.84 11.52 1.38
C ARG A 83 -4.88 10.78 2.71
N GLY A 84 -3.72 10.45 3.26
CA GLY A 84 -3.64 9.79 4.55
C GLY A 84 -2.20 9.59 4.95
N ARG A 85 -1.94 9.48 6.26
CA ARG A 85 -0.60 9.25 6.78
C ARG A 85 -0.44 7.80 7.20
N ILE A 86 0.40 7.08 6.48
CA ILE A 86 0.74 5.69 6.80
C ILE A 86 2.09 5.68 7.52
N VAL A 87 2.11 5.18 8.75
CA VAL A 87 3.34 5.08 9.54
C VAL A 87 3.93 3.69 9.36
N MET A 88 5.15 3.62 8.83
CA MET A 88 5.88 2.37 8.67
C MET A 88 6.89 2.18 9.79
N ARG A 89 7.00 0.94 10.27
CA ARG A 89 8.00 0.51 11.26
C ARG A 89 8.79 -0.67 10.70
N GLY A 90 10.11 -0.60 10.79
CA GLY A 90 10.98 -1.73 10.45
C GLY A 90 10.73 -2.92 11.39
N GLU A 91 10.86 -4.13 10.87
CA GLU A 91 10.83 -5.33 11.70
C GLU A 91 12.10 -5.37 12.56
N SER A 92 11.92 -5.44 13.88
CA SER A 92 13.04 -5.57 14.80
C SER A 92 12.74 -6.54 15.91
N LYS A 93 13.79 -7.25 16.35
CA LYS A 93 13.76 -8.19 17.46
C LYS A 93 14.82 -7.79 18.48
N ILE A 94 14.46 -7.89 19.75
CA ILE A 94 15.40 -7.69 20.86
C ILE A 94 15.90 -9.08 21.27
N GLU A 95 17.20 -9.28 21.25
CA GLU A 95 17.86 -10.47 21.77
C GLU A 95 18.63 -10.12 23.04
N ILE A 96 18.40 -10.90 24.09
CA ILE A 96 19.03 -10.70 25.40
C ILE A 96 20.17 -11.73 25.52
N ASN A 97 21.41 -11.25 25.51
CA ASN A 97 22.60 -12.08 25.67
C ASN A 97 23.26 -11.77 27.01
N HIS A 98 23.14 -12.70 27.97
CA HIS A 98 23.68 -12.58 29.33
C HIS A 98 23.32 -11.25 30.02
N SER A 99 24.16 -10.22 29.89
CA SER A 99 24.03 -8.89 30.50
C SER A 99 23.80 -7.75 29.49
N HIS A 100 23.70 -8.04 28.19
CA HIS A 100 23.56 -7.02 27.14
C HIS A 100 22.32 -7.29 26.29
N GLU A 101 21.61 -6.22 25.94
CA GLU A 101 20.51 -6.25 24.99
C GLU A 101 21.03 -5.86 23.60
N THR A 102 20.64 -6.63 22.58
CA THR A 102 20.97 -6.35 21.17
C THR A 102 19.67 -6.20 20.40
N ILE A 103 19.56 -5.11 19.63
CA ILE A 103 18.43 -4.88 18.73
C ILE A 103 18.87 -5.30 17.33
N ILE A 104 18.16 -6.27 16.75
CA ILE A 104 18.39 -6.77 15.41
C ILE A 104 17.25 -6.25 14.53
N PHE A 105 17.59 -5.63 13.40
CA PHE A 105 16.62 -5.24 12.38
C PHE A 105 16.61 -6.29 11.27
N ASN A 106 15.43 -6.80 10.92
CA ASN A 106 15.25 -7.70 9.79
C ASN A 106 14.99 -6.84 8.54
N SER A 107 15.67 -7.16 7.45
CA SER A 107 15.51 -6.55 6.13
C SER A 107 14.74 -7.44 5.18
#